data_AF-A0A0F9QAH0-F1
#
_entry.id   AF-A0A0F9QAH0-F1
#
_cell.length_a   1.000
_cell.length_b   1.000
_cell.length_c   1.000
_cell.angle_alpha   90.00
_cell.angle_beta   90.00
_cell.angle_gamma   90.00
#
_symmetry.space_group_name_H-M   'P 1'
#
loop_
_entity.id
_entity.type
_entity.pdbx_description
1 polymer ?
#
loop_
_entity_poly.entity_id
_entity_poly.type
_entity_poly.pdbx_seq_one_letter_code
_entity_poly.pdbx_strand_id
1 'polypeptide(L)'
;MGYKDWVHPVRTYGKGRFAPVGLYPYVKPTVAMTGTAIAGGVTEAEIVAGGETIILTLVNGVFNKNTVAFDAARQAMIDGMDSAQAEAAGWDVEVKAKEVVGAIVRTSDTVVTITLTAQAAYAVTADETITVVIPAALMEGQLESLSAGTFVITAA
;
A
#
# COMPACT_ATOMS: atom_id res chain seq x y z
N MET A 1 -56.85 5.71 5.27
CA MET A 1 -55.53 6.28 5.62
C MET A 1 -54.48 5.26 5.23
N GLY A 2 -53.70 5.54 4.18
CA GLY A 2 -52.59 4.70 3.72
C GLY A 2 -51.38 5.60 3.48
N TYR A 3 -50.29 5.32 4.20
CA TYR A 3 -49.07 6.12 4.25
C TYR A 3 -48.34 6.12 2.89
N LYS A 4 -47.77 7.27 2.51
CA LYS A 4 -47.04 7.47 1.26
C LYS A 4 -45.53 7.44 1.56
N ASP A 5 -44.85 6.35 1.21
CA ASP A 5 -43.39 6.26 1.31
C ASP A 5 -42.73 7.16 0.25
N TRP A 6 -41.78 7.99 0.71
CA TRP A 6 -40.92 8.82 -0.14
C TRP A 6 -39.56 8.16 -0.26
N VAL A 7 -39.44 7.17 -1.14
CA VAL A 7 -38.14 6.71 -1.62
C VAL A 7 -38.09 6.96 -3.13
N HIS A 8 -37.48 8.10 -3.45
CA HIS A 8 -36.86 8.52 -4.71
C HIS A 8 -37.48 7.98 -6.01
N PRO A 9 -38.17 8.81 -6.82
CA PRO A 9 -38.50 8.40 -8.18
C PRO A 9 -37.18 8.19 -8.93
N VAL A 10 -36.93 6.94 -9.35
CA VAL A 10 -35.94 6.66 -10.39
C VAL A 10 -36.37 7.52 -11.58
N ARG A 11 -35.62 8.59 -11.84
CA ARG A 11 -35.89 9.54 -12.90
C ARG A 11 -35.65 8.83 -14.22
N THR A 12 -36.66 8.13 -14.73
CA THR A 12 -36.64 7.51 -16.05
C THR A 12 -36.60 8.62 -17.09
N TYR A 13 -35.40 8.90 -17.61
CA TYR A 13 -35.24 9.60 -18.87
C TYR A 13 -35.63 8.66 -20.01
N GLY A 14 -36.20 9.22 -21.08
CA GLY A 14 -36.95 8.55 -22.14
C GLY A 14 -36.37 7.25 -22.75
N LYS A 15 -37.30 6.44 -23.26
CA LYS A 15 -37.16 5.28 -24.16
C LYS A 15 -36.07 4.27 -23.80
N GLY A 16 -36.40 3.35 -22.89
CA GLY A 16 -36.01 1.93 -22.99
C GLY A 16 -34.51 1.62 -23.01
N ARG A 17 -33.64 2.58 -22.70
CA ARG A 17 -32.23 2.32 -22.43
C ARG A 17 -32.07 2.43 -20.93
N PHE A 18 -32.11 1.28 -20.27
CA PHE A 18 -31.30 1.16 -19.06
C PHE A 18 -29.92 1.71 -19.41
N ALA A 19 -29.33 2.57 -18.57
CA ALA A 19 -27.90 2.83 -18.68
C ALA A 19 -27.26 1.45 -18.85
N PRO A 20 -26.41 1.22 -19.86
CA PRO A 20 -25.80 -0.09 -20.04
C PRO A 20 -25.12 -0.39 -18.71
N VAL A 21 -25.70 -1.31 -17.94
CA VAL A 21 -25.02 -1.91 -16.79
C VAL A 21 -24.02 -2.83 -17.46
N GLY A 22 -22.99 -2.23 -18.05
CA GLY A 22 -21.87 -2.94 -18.61
C GLY A 22 -21.28 -3.69 -17.44
N LEU A 23 -21.21 -5.01 -17.54
CA LEU A 23 -20.22 -5.76 -16.79
C LEU A 23 -18.88 -5.31 -17.36
N TYR A 24 -18.25 -4.32 -16.72
CA TYR A 24 -16.86 -4.00 -17.02
C TYR A 24 -16.06 -5.19 -16.49
N PRO A 25 -15.26 -5.88 -17.32
CA PRO A 25 -14.45 -6.98 -16.82
C PRO A 25 -13.51 -6.43 -15.75
N TYR A 26 -13.66 -6.92 -14.53
CA TYR A 26 -12.71 -6.61 -13.46
C TYR A 26 -11.38 -7.27 -13.82
N VAL A 27 -10.32 -6.47 -13.88
CA VAL A 27 -8.95 -6.94 -14.03
C VAL A 27 -8.27 -6.73 -12.68
N LYS A 28 -7.75 -7.80 -12.08
CA LYS A 28 -7.00 -7.70 -10.83
C LYS A 28 -5.77 -6.81 -11.06
N PRO A 29 -5.55 -5.78 -10.23
CA PRO A 29 -4.35 -4.96 -10.34
C PRO A 29 -3.09 -5.79 -10.15
N THR A 30 -2.02 -5.40 -10.81
CA THR A 30 -0.66 -5.86 -10.52
C THR A 30 0.16 -4.68 -10.04
N VAL A 31 1.30 -4.95 -9.42
CA VAL A 31 2.19 -3.92 -8.90
C VAL A 31 3.61 -4.15 -9.37
N ALA A 32 4.29 -3.07 -9.73
CA ALA A 32 5.73 -3.03 -9.88
C ALA A 32 6.33 -2.34 -8.64
N MET A 33 7.31 -3.00 -8.02
CA MET A 33 8.05 -2.48 -6.87
C MET A 33 9.45 -2.06 -7.32
N THR A 34 9.80 -0.80 -7.09
CA THR A 34 11.09 -0.17 -7.42
C THR A 34 11.54 0.74 -6.28
N GLY A 35 12.55 1.59 -6.50
CA GLY A 35 13.13 2.46 -5.48
C GLY A 35 14.54 2.02 -5.08
N THR A 36 15.20 2.80 -4.22
CA THR A 36 16.60 2.57 -3.84
C THR A 36 16.77 1.29 -3.03
N ALA A 37 15.81 0.96 -2.15
CA ALA A 37 15.86 -0.29 -1.37
C ALA A 37 15.77 -1.57 -2.24
N ILE A 38 15.27 -1.42 -3.47
CA ILE A 38 15.09 -2.52 -4.43
C ILE A 38 16.23 -2.51 -5.45
N ALA A 39 16.67 -1.31 -5.85
CA ALA A 39 17.70 -1.09 -6.86
C ALA A 39 19.10 -1.29 -6.28
N GLY A 40 19.57 -2.54 -6.28
CA GLY A 40 20.90 -2.91 -5.78
C GLY A 40 20.88 -3.54 -4.38
N GLY A 41 19.70 -3.67 -3.77
CA GLY A 41 19.53 -4.09 -2.38
C GLY A 41 19.68 -2.93 -1.42
N VAL A 42 19.58 -3.24 -0.13
CA VAL A 42 19.78 -2.27 0.96
C VAL A 42 20.62 -2.93 2.05
N THR A 43 21.43 -2.14 2.73
CA THR A 43 22.29 -2.57 3.84
C THR A 43 21.73 -2.10 5.17
N GLU A 44 22.12 -2.76 6.25
CA GLU A 44 21.81 -2.31 7.62
C GLU A 44 22.18 -0.83 7.84
N ALA A 45 23.35 -0.41 7.36
CA ALA A 45 23.84 0.96 7.51
C ALA A 45 22.94 1.99 6.80
N GLU A 46 22.33 1.63 5.67
CA GLU A 46 21.38 2.48 4.94
C GLU A 46 20.04 2.58 5.66
N ILE A 47 19.57 1.51 6.32
CA ILE A 47 18.38 1.56 7.18
C ILE A 47 18.64 2.45 8.41
N VAL A 48 19.83 2.34 9.00
CA VAL A 48 20.27 3.20 10.12
C VAL A 48 20.31 4.67 9.71
N ALA A 49 20.82 4.97 8.52
CA ALA A 49 20.88 6.34 7.99
C ALA A 49 19.48 6.88 7.56
N GLY A 50 18.61 5.99 7.10
CA GLY A 50 17.30 6.33 6.52
C GLY A 50 17.39 6.99 5.15
N GLY A 51 16.22 7.29 4.57
CA GLY A 51 16.09 7.93 3.26
C GLY A 51 15.90 6.96 2.09
N GLU A 52 16.05 5.66 2.33
CA GLU A 52 15.76 4.63 1.35
C GLU A 52 14.30 4.68 0.88
N THR A 53 14.09 4.40 -0.40
CA THR A 53 12.79 4.52 -1.05
C THR A 53 12.26 3.17 -1.52
N ILE A 54 10.97 2.96 -1.29
CA ILE A 54 10.18 1.87 -1.88
C ILE A 54 9.05 2.53 -2.69
N ILE A 55 9.04 2.29 -3.99
CA ILE A 55 8.10 2.88 -4.93
C ILE A 55 7.19 1.79 -5.46
N LEU A 56 5.89 1.95 -5.26
CA LEU A 56 4.85 1.01 -5.67
C LEU A 56 4.04 1.62 -6.80
N THR A 57 4.07 0.99 -7.97
CA THR A 57 3.32 1.41 -9.15
C THR A 57 2.26 0.38 -9.50
N LEU A 58 0.99 0.76 -9.39
CA LEU A 58 -0.14 -0.08 -9.78
C LEU A 58 -0.35 -0.06 -11.30
N VAL A 59 -0.66 -1.24 -11.85
CA VAL A 59 -1.12 -1.45 -13.23
C VAL A 59 -2.51 -2.04 -13.17
N ASN A 60 -3.44 -1.51 -13.98
CA ASN A 60 -4.87 -1.86 -13.97
C ASN A 60 -5.57 -1.59 -12.61
N GLY A 61 -5.03 -0.68 -11.81
CA GLY A 61 -5.61 -0.25 -10.55
C GLY A 61 -5.17 1.17 -10.19
N VAL A 62 -5.85 1.76 -9.21
CA VAL A 62 -5.50 3.08 -8.66
C VAL A 62 -5.53 3.02 -7.14
N PHE A 63 -4.67 3.81 -6.51
CA PHE A 63 -4.71 4.04 -5.08
C PHE A 63 -5.94 4.88 -4.73
N ASN A 64 -6.43 4.69 -3.51
CA ASN A 64 -7.65 5.31 -3.02
C ASN A 64 -7.52 6.85 -3.08
N LYS A 65 -8.42 7.48 -3.86
CA LYS A 65 -8.41 8.94 -4.08
C LYS A 65 -9.00 9.70 -2.91
N ASN A 66 -9.80 9.04 -2.07
CA ASN A 66 -10.31 9.63 -0.85
C ASN A 66 -9.14 9.76 0.14
N THR A 67 -8.67 10.99 0.33
CA THR A 67 -7.51 11.29 1.17
C THR A 67 -7.69 10.82 2.61
N VAL A 68 -8.89 10.95 3.17
CA VAL A 68 -9.18 10.49 4.55
C VAL A 68 -9.07 8.96 4.65
N ALA A 69 -9.60 8.24 3.66
CA ALA A 69 -9.52 6.78 3.63
C ALA A 69 -8.10 6.28 3.36
N PHE A 70 -7.37 6.94 2.45
CA PHE A 70 -5.96 6.66 2.18
C PHE A 70 -5.13 6.88 3.45
N ASP A 71 -5.30 8.03 4.09
CA ASP A 71 -4.55 8.39 5.30
C ASP A 71 -4.77 7.40 6.44
N ALA A 72 -6.00 6.93 6.62
CA ALA A 72 -6.35 5.91 7.61
C ALA A 72 -5.75 4.52 7.29
N ALA A 73 -5.51 4.20 6.02
CA ALA A 73 -4.99 2.92 5.58
C ALA A 73 -3.44 2.87 5.51
N ARG A 74 -2.74 3.99 5.69
CA ARG A 74 -1.26 4.03 5.67
C ARG A 74 -0.63 3.19 6.77
N GLN A 75 -1.22 3.14 7.96
CA GLN A 75 -0.70 2.27 9.02
C GLN A 75 -0.71 0.79 8.58
N ALA A 76 -1.80 0.33 7.96
CA ALA A 76 -1.90 -1.03 7.46
C ALA A 76 -0.87 -1.36 6.35
N MET A 77 -0.34 -0.34 5.66
CA MET A 77 0.75 -0.51 4.69
C MET A 77 2.09 -0.68 5.38
N ILE A 78 2.33 0.03 6.48
CA ILE A 78 3.51 -0.19 7.34
C ILE A 78 3.47 -1.61 7.90
N ASP A 79 2.32 -2.00 8.46
CA ASP A 79 2.10 -3.34 9.00
C ASP A 79 2.22 -4.43 7.92
N GLY A 80 1.95 -4.08 6.65
CA GLY A 80 2.08 -4.96 5.49
C GLY A 80 3.51 -5.14 4.98
N MET A 81 4.50 -4.45 5.55
CA MET A 81 5.93 -4.69 5.31
C MET A 81 6.46 -5.57 6.44
N ASP A 82 6.62 -6.87 6.17
CA ASP A 82 6.81 -7.91 7.19
C ASP A 82 8.13 -8.64 7.01
N SER A 83 8.89 -8.79 8.10
CA SER A 83 10.13 -9.56 8.09
C SER A 83 9.87 -11.06 8.16
N ALA A 84 10.64 -11.84 7.40
CA ALA A 84 10.70 -13.30 7.58
C ALA A 84 11.49 -13.71 8.83
N GLN A 85 12.20 -12.78 9.47
CA GLN A 85 13.02 -12.95 10.66
C GLN A 85 12.38 -12.27 11.87
N ALA A 86 12.87 -12.57 13.07
CA ALA A 86 12.37 -12.02 14.33
C ALA A 86 13.54 -11.62 15.24
N GLU A 87 14.34 -10.65 14.78
CA GLU A 87 15.47 -10.12 15.54
C GLU A 87 15.03 -9.04 16.54
N ALA A 88 15.74 -8.94 17.68
CA ALA A 88 15.40 -8.01 18.75
C ALA A 88 15.51 -6.53 18.32
N ALA A 89 16.30 -6.25 17.29
CA ALA A 89 16.50 -4.95 16.68
C ALA A 89 16.26 -4.98 15.14
N GLY A 90 15.51 -5.98 14.66
CA GLY A 90 15.19 -6.15 13.25
C GLY A 90 13.99 -5.33 12.79
N TRP A 91 13.58 -5.55 11.54
CA TRP A 91 12.59 -4.70 10.85
C TRP A 91 11.28 -4.56 11.61
N ASP A 92 10.76 -5.65 12.15
CA ASP A 92 9.48 -5.67 12.85
C ASP A 92 9.48 -4.82 14.13
N VAL A 93 10.62 -4.73 14.81
CA VAL A 93 10.77 -4.01 16.10
C VAL A 93 11.19 -2.57 15.87
N GLU A 94 12.06 -2.32 14.90
CA GLU A 94 12.66 -1.00 14.69
C GLU A 94 11.94 -0.22 13.58
N VAL A 95 11.75 -0.82 12.41
CA VAL A 95 11.13 -0.13 11.27
C VAL A 95 9.61 -0.17 11.40
N LYS A 96 8.98 -1.35 11.34
CA LYS A 96 7.51 -1.50 11.34
C LYS A 96 6.84 -0.84 12.55
N ALA A 97 7.42 -0.97 13.74
CA ALA A 97 6.82 -0.44 14.96
C ALA A 97 6.99 1.08 15.15
N LYS A 98 7.98 1.71 14.49
CA LYS A 98 8.33 3.13 14.72
C LYS A 98 8.16 4.01 13.49
N GLU A 99 8.01 3.41 12.31
CA GLU A 99 7.82 4.14 11.07
C GLU A 99 6.56 5.01 11.14
N VAL A 100 6.64 6.21 10.56
CA VAL A 100 5.55 7.17 10.62
C VAL A 100 4.68 7.04 9.37
N VAL A 101 3.36 7.15 9.51
CA VAL A 101 2.44 7.16 8.35
C VAL A 101 2.77 8.26 7.33
N GLY A 102 3.47 9.32 7.76
CA GLY A 102 3.97 10.39 6.90
C GLY A 102 5.03 9.94 5.88
N ALA A 103 5.71 8.81 6.12
CA ALA A 103 6.66 8.20 5.20
C ALA A 103 6.00 7.75 3.89
N ILE A 104 4.68 7.50 3.92
CA ILE A 104 3.91 6.98 2.79
C ILE A 104 3.17 8.13 2.11
N VAL A 105 3.59 8.44 0.89
CA VAL A 105 3.07 9.54 0.08
C VAL A 105 2.54 9.02 -1.25
N ARG A 106 1.28 9.29 -1.53
CA ARG A 106 0.70 9.07 -2.86
C ARG A 106 1.11 10.19 -3.80
N THR A 107 2.01 9.90 -4.74
CA THR A 107 2.53 10.89 -5.70
C THR A 107 1.68 10.98 -6.97
N SER A 108 0.88 9.95 -7.28
CA SER A 108 -0.12 9.97 -8.34
C SER A 108 -1.28 9.00 -8.06
N ASP A 109 -2.24 8.88 -8.98
CA ASP A 109 -3.32 7.89 -8.85
C ASP A 109 -2.81 6.44 -8.88
N THR A 110 -1.63 6.19 -9.43
CA THR A 110 -1.07 4.84 -9.59
C THR A 110 0.25 4.64 -8.86
N VAL A 111 0.80 5.68 -8.22
CA VAL A 111 2.13 5.63 -7.59
C VAL A 111 2.06 6.06 -6.13
N VAL A 112 2.62 5.22 -5.26
CA VAL A 112 2.92 5.52 -3.86
C VAL A 112 4.42 5.40 -3.66
N THR A 113 4.99 6.37 -2.97
CA THR A 113 6.39 6.41 -2.56
C THR A 113 6.44 6.31 -1.05
N ILE A 114 7.25 5.38 -0.56
CA ILE A 114 7.56 5.19 0.85
C ILE A 114 9.01 5.60 1.03
N THR A 115 9.27 6.57 1.90
CA THR A 115 10.63 6.97 2.28
C THR A 115 10.88 6.56 3.72
N LEU A 116 11.74 5.57 3.91
CA LEU A 116 12.05 5.00 5.22
C LEU A 116 12.72 6.06 6.11
N THR A 117 12.25 6.17 7.34
CA THR A 117 12.89 7.04 8.33
C THR A 117 14.13 6.36 8.91
N ALA A 118 15.08 7.17 9.40
CA ALA A 118 16.31 6.68 10.00
C ALA A 118 16.01 5.85 11.26
N GLN A 119 16.49 4.60 11.30
CA GLN A 119 16.33 3.71 12.46
C GLN A 119 17.68 3.47 13.14
N ALA A 120 18.07 4.39 14.02
CA ALA A 120 19.40 4.38 14.63
C ALA A 120 19.75 3.13 15.46
N ALA A 121 18.75 2.36 15.90
CA ALA A 121 18.92 1.13 16.66
C ALA A 121 18.70 -0.14 15.84
N TYR A 122 18.45 -0.03 14.52
CA TYR A 122 18.32 -1.18 13.63
C TYR A 122 19.64 -1.96 13.57
N ALA A 123 19.56 -3.26 13.84
CA ALA A 123 20.70 -4.16 13.82
C ALA A 123 20.22 -5.60 13.58
N VAL A 124 20.85 -6.27 12.62
CA VAL A 124 20.55 -7.66 12.25
C VAL A 124 21.82 -8.49 12.23
N THR A 125 21.69 -9.77 12.54
CA THR A 125 22.81 -10.72 12.59
C THR A 125 22.90 -11.59 11.34
N ALA A 126 21.88 -11.55 10.50
CA ALA A 126 21.84 -12.19 9.19
C ALA A 126 20.96 -11.37 8.23
N ASP A 127 21.07 -11.65 6.93
CA ASP A 127 20.26 -11.00 5.91
C ASP A 127 18.76 -11.16 6.23
N GLU A 128 18.05 -10.04 6.24
CA GLU A 128 16.63 -9.95 6.58
C GLU A 128 15.80 -9.81 5.30
N THR A 129 14.78 -10.66 5.11
CA THR A 129 13.92 -10.62 3.92
C THR A 129 12.58 -10.00 4.28
N ILE A 130 12.27 -8.88 3.63
CA ILE A 130 11.04 -8.13 3.87
C ILE A 130 10.04 -8.43 2.76
N THR A 131 8.85 -8.89 3.14
CA THR A 131 7.71 -9.05 2.23
C THR A 131 6.86 -7.79 2.25
N VAL A 132 6.52 -7.28 1.08
CA VAL A 132 5.68 -6.07 0.95
C VAL A 132 4.30 -6.45 0.42
N VAL A 133 3.27 -6.12 1.18
CA VAL A 133 1.86 -6.33 0.85
C VAL A 133 1.12 -4.99 0.86
N ILE A 134 0.42 -4.69 -0.23
CA ILE A 134 -0.48 -3.54 -0.31
C ILE A 134 -1.85 -3.95 0.25
N PRO A 135 -2.32 -3.35 1.35
CA PRO A 135 -3.63 -3.64 1.90
C PRO A 135 -4.74 -3.19 0.94
N ALA A 136 -5.83 -3.96 0.87
CA ALA A 136 -6.98 -3.67 0.00
C ALA A 136 -7.52 -2.24 0.19
N ALA A 137 -7.55 -1.76 1.45
CA ALA A 137 -8.06 -0.43 1.82
C ALA A 137 -7.31 0.74 1.18
N LEU A 138 -6.05 0.53 0.76
CA LEU A 138 -5.28 1.55 0.03
C LEU A 138 -5.63 1.62 -1.45
N MET A 139 -6.36 0.65 -2.00
CA MET A 139 -6.67 0.57 -3.43
C MET A 139 -8.16 0.76 -3.69
N GLU A 140 -8.49 1.45 -4.77
CA GLU A 140 -9.89 1.70 -5.11
C GLU A 140 -10.57 0.42 -5.61
N GLY A 141 -11.73 0.09 -5.02
CA GLY A 141 -12.56 -1.04 -5.43
C GLY A 141 -11.97 -2.42 -5.15
N GLN A 142 -10.89 -2.53 -4.35
CA GLN A 142 -10.29 -3.81 -4.01
C GLN A 142 -10.86 -4.39 -2.72
N LEU A 143 -11.07 -5.70 -2.71
CA LEU A 143 -11.48 -6.46 -1.52
C LEU A 143 -10.35 -7.32 -0.94
N GLU A 144 -9.30 -7.55 -1.73
CA GLU A 144 -8.15 -8.38 -1.36
C GLU A 144 -6.88 -7.55 -1.39
N SER A 145 -5.94 -7.89 -0.50
CA SER A 145 -4.59 -7.33 -0.53
C SER A 145 -3.82 -7.81 -1.76
N LEU A 146 -2.83 -7.02 -2.17
CA LEU A 146 -1.98 -7.30 -3.32
C LEU A 146 -0.52 -7.46 -2.87
N SER A 147 0.09 -8.60 -3.16
CA SER A 147 1.52 -8.82 -2.91
C SER A 147 2.35 -8.00 -3.89
N ALA A 148 3.30 -7.20 -3.37
CA ALA A 148 4.20 -6.40 -4.18
C ALA A 148 5.53 -7.08 -4.50
N GLY A 149 5.99 -7.96 -3.61
CA GLY A 149 7.23 -8.70 -3.75
C GLY A 149 8.01 -8.70 -2.45
N THR A 150 9.31 -8.94 -2.57
CA THR A 150 10.25 -8.96 -1.45
C THR A 150 11.50 -8.17 -1.77
N PHE A 151 12.19 -7.69 -0.75
CA PHE A 151 13.57 -7.19 -0.85
C PHE A 151 14.39 -7.71 0.34
N VAL A 152 15.71 -7.62 0.23
CA VAL A 152 16.64 -8.14 1.25
C VAL A 152 17.45 -6.98 1.81
N ILE A 153 17.55 -6.96 3.13
CA ILE A 153 18.46 -6.11 3.88
C ILE A 153 19.69 -6.95 4.22
N THR A 154 20.86 -6.52 3.76
CA THR A 154 22.13 -7.20 4.00
C THR A 154 22.67 -6.80 5.36
N ALA A 155 22.99 -7.78 6.20
CA ALA A 155 23.61 -7.52 7.50
C ALA A 155 25.03 -6.92 7.33
N ALA A 156 25.47 -6.15 8.32
CA ALA A 156 26.78 -5.50 8.32
C ALA A 156 27.97 -6.46 8.55
#